data_AF-A0A7S3VDS4-F1
#
_entry.id   AF-A0A7S3VDS4-F1
#
_cell.length_a   1.000
_cell.length_b   1.000
_cell.length_c   1.000
_cell.angle_alpha   90.00
_cell.angle_beta   90.00
_cell.angle_gamma   90.00
#
_symmetry.space_group_name_H-M   'P 1'
#
loop_
_entity.id
_entity.type
_entity.pdbx_description
1 polymer ?
#
loop_
_entity_poly.entity_id
_entity_poly.type
_entity_poly.pdbx_seq_one_letter_code
_entity_poly.pdbx_strand_id
1 'polypeptide(L)'
;GKFGIILIGVTSVISIICSSTFIWMLRRSYDGFSTTQNRILLGLCVSDIIFSSHYLPFGMFGPKELDHFSWNARGNMATCHITGFLNVIGGILGPFYNASLCVLPLIIVKYQKSDEYIRNKIELFLHVVPWLIAFGWYIFSLVMGIVSPNGTGSCSLRTYNPP
;
A
#
# COMPACT_ATOMS: atom_id res chain seq x y z
N GLY A 1 -1.57 -12.64 18.28
CA GLY A 1 -2.36 -12.60 19.52
C GLY A 1 -3.42 -11.50 19.45
N LYS A 2 -4.55 -11.64 20.15
CA LYS A 2 -5.73 -10.75 20.07
C LYS A 2 -5.38 -9.26 20.20
N PHE A 3 -4.57 -8.92 21.20
CA PHE A 3 -4.12 -7.54 21.45
C PHE A 3 -3.38 -6.91 20.27
N GLY A 4 -2.49 -7.67 19.62
CA GLY A 4 -1.73 -7.19 18.47
C GLY A 4 -2.62 -6.88 17.26
N ILE A 5 -3.63 -7.71 16.99
CA ILE A 5 -4.58 -7.47 15.87
C ILE A 5 -5.41 -6.22 16.12
N ILE A 6 -5.89 -6.02 17.35
CA ILE A 6 -6.64 -4.81 17.73
C ILE A 6 -5.76 -3.57 17.60
N LEU A 7 -4.53 -3.62 18.12
CA LEU A 7 -3.59 -2.51 18.04
C LEU A 7 -3.33 -2.10 16.59
N ILE A 8 -2.99 -3.07 15.72
CA ILE A 8 -2.70 -2.80 14.31
C ILE A 8 -3.93 -2.24 13.59
N GLY A 9 -5.12 -2.78 13.86
CA GLY A 9 -6.35 -2.27 13.26
C GLY A 9 -6.66 -0.83 13.68
N VAL A 10 -6.45 -0.47 14.96
CA VAL A 10 -6.61 0.92 15.44
C VAL A 10 -5.60 1.86 14.77
N THR A 11 -4.32 1.48 14.70
CA THR A 11 -3.30 2.25 13.97
C THR A 11 -3.66 2.45 12.50
N SER A 12 -4.27 1.44 11.88
CA SER A 12 -4.69 1.50 10.48
C SER A 12 -5.84 2.46 10.26
N VAL A 13 -6.81 2.52 11.18
CA VAL A 13 -7.88 3.53 11.14
C VAL A 13 -7.31 4.94 11.27
N ILE A 14 -6.38 5.16 12.20
CA ILE A 14 -5.72 6.45 12.37
C ILE A 14 -4.98 6.86 11.09
N SER A 15 -4.20 5.95 10.51
CA SER A 15 -3.48 6.19 9.24
C SER A 15 -4.44 6.57 8.11
N ILE A 16 -5.56 5.85 7.93
CA ILE A 16 -6.55 6.18 6.90
C ILE A 16 -7.13 7.58 7.11
N ILE A 17 -7.45 7.96 8.35
CA ILE A 17 -7.97 9.29 8.66
C ILE A 17 -6.92 10.36 8.35
N CYS A 18 -5.67 10.17 8.82
CA CYS A 18 -4.58 11.10 8.55
C CYS A 18 -4.33 11.26 7.05
N SER A 19 -4.20 10.17 6.30
CA SER A 19 -3.96 10.18 4.87
C SER A 19 -5.12 10.80 4.09
N SER A 20 -6.37 10.51 4.48
CA SER A 20 -7.54 11.17 3.89
C SER A 20 -7.56 12.68 4.16
N THR A 21 -7.15 13.09 5.37
CA THR A 21 -7.04 14.50 5.76
C THR A 21 -5.94 15.20 4.96
N PHE A 22 -4.79 14.54 4.74
CA PHE A 22 -3.72 15.05 3.87
C PHE A 22 -4.19 15.26 2.43
N ILE A 23 -4.93 14.30 1.86
CA ILE A 23 -5.52 14.44 0.52
C ILE A 23 -6.46 15.65 0.47
N TRP A 24 -7.30 15.82 1.50
CA TRP A 24 -8.20 16.98 1.60
C TRP A 24 -7.42 18.31 1.70
N MET A 25 -6.37 18.37 2.52
CA MET A 25 -5.50 19.54 2.65
C MET A 25 -4.80 19.88 1.33
N LEU A 26 -4.25 18.87 0.63
CA LEU A 26 -3.62 19.05 -0.68
C LEU A 26 -4.60 19.62 -1.70
N ARG A 27 -5.81 19.07 -1.76
CA ARG A 27 -6.87 19.56 -2.64
C ARG A 27 -7.25 21.03 -2.36
N ARG A 28 -7.14 21.47 -1.10
CA ARG A 28 -7.46 22.84 -0.67
C ARG A 28 -6.27 23.81 -0.80
N SER A 29 -5.06 23.30 -1.00
CA SER A 29 -3.86 24.13 -1.17
C SER A 29 -3.95 25.01 -2.42
N TYR A 30 -3.23 26.13 -2.42
CA TYR A 30 -3.17 27.08 -3.56
C TYR A 30 -2.73 26.37 -4.85
N ASP A 31 -1.70 25.53 -4.75
CA ASP A 31 -1.19 24.77 -5.90
C ASP A 31 -2.02 23.51 -6.20
N GLY A 32 -2.88 23.05 -5.28
CA GLY A 32 -3.71 21.86 -5.47
C GLY A 32 -2.92 20.64 -5.98
N PHE A 33 -3.40 20.03 -7.06
CA PHE A 33 -2.69 18.94 -7.78
C PHE A 33 -1.96 19.43 -9.05
N SER A 34 -1.65 20.72 -9.14
CA SER A 34 -0.98 21.30 -10.32
C SER A 34 0.50 20.96 -10.41
N THR A 35 1.16 20.74 -9.27
CA THR A 35 2.57 20.36 -9.22
C THR A 35 2.77 18.86 -9.26
N THR A 36 3.85 18.40 -9.89
CA THR A 36 4.25 16.98 -9.91
C THR A 36 4.45 16.45 -8.50
N GLN A 37 5.02 17.25 -7.61
CA GLN A 37 5.23 16.89 -6.22
C GLN A 37 3.91 16.55 -5.50
N ASN A 38 2.87 17.38 -5.66
CA ASN A 38 1.57 17.15 -5.02
C ASN A 38 0.87 15.91 -5.59
N ARG A 39 1.06 15.60 -6.88
CA ARG A 39 0.53 14.36 -7.50
C ARG A 39 1.25 13.10 -7.02
N ILE A 40 2.56 13.15 -6.83
CA ILE A 40 3.32 12.04 -6.23
C ILE A 40 2.91 11.85 -4.76
N LEU A 41 2.75 12.95 -4.02
CA LEU A 41 2.30 12.91 -2.62
C LEU A 41 0.88 12.33 -2.50
N LEU A 42 -0.01 12.65 -3.44
CA LEU A 42 -1.32 11.98 -3.54
C LEU A 42 -1.16 10.47 -3.73
N GLY A 43 -0.25 10.04 -4.62
CA GLY A 43 0.08 8.62 -4.82
C GLY A 43 0.54 7.93 -3.53
N LEU A 44 1.38 8.60 -2.73
CA LEU A 44 1.80 8.12 -1.42
C LEU A 44 0.62 7.96 -0.45
N CYS A 45 -0.24 8.98 -0.31
CA CYS A 45 -1.43 8.89 0.55
C CYS A 45 -2.38 7.77 0.11
N VAL A 46 -2.57 7.57 -1.20
CA VAL A 46 -3.37 6.47 -1.75
C VAL A 46 -2.75 5.11 -1.40
N SER A 47 -1.42 4.98 -1.51
CA SER A 47 -0.74 3.73 -1.14
C SER A 47 -0.87 3.40 0.35
N ASP A 48 -0.82 4.41 1.22
CA ASP A 48 -1.01 4.27 2.67
C ASP A 48 -2.44 3.82 3.01
N ILE A 49 -3.44 4.41 2.35
CA ILE A 49 -4.85 3.99 2.51
C ILE A 49 -5.05 2.55 2.04
N ILE A 50 -4.49 2.17 0.89
CA ILE A 50 -4.55 0.78 0.38
C ILE A 50 -3.92 -0.18 1.38
N PHE A 51 -2.72 0.14 1.88
CA PHE A 51 -2.01 -0.70 2.84
C PHE A 51 -2.78 -0.82 4.16
N SER A 52 -3.26 0.28 4.72
CA SER A 52 -4.02 0.29 5.98
C SER A 52 -5.38 -0.41 5.86
N SER A 53 -5.98 -0.42 4.66
CA SER A 53 -7.21 -1.18 4.40
C SER A 53 -7.04 -2.69 4.57
N HIS A 54 -5.81 -3.22 4.46
CA HIS A 54 -5.52 -4.63 4.75
C HIS A 54 -5.87 -5.03 6.19
N TYR A 55 -5.61 -4.13 7.15
CA TYR A 55 -5.77 -4.40 8.58
C TYR A 55 -7.12 -3.96 9.15
N LEU A 56 -7.88 -3.17 8.39
CA LEU A 56 -9.20 -2.68 8.77
C LEU A 56 -10.22 -3.78 9.16
N PRO A 57 -10.19 -5.00 8.58
CA PRO A 57 -11.10 -6.08 8.99
C PRO A 57 -10.82 -6.69 10.38
N PHE A 58 -9.78 -6.28 11.11
CA PHE A 58 -9.42 -6.83 12.42
C PHE A 58 -9.35 -8.38 12.44
N GLY A 59 -8.76 -8.97 11.40
CA GLY A 59 -8.63 -10.42 11.24
C GLY A 59 -9.87 -11.16 10.72
N MET A 60 -10.98 -10.44 10.48
CA MET A 60 -12.26 -11.05 10.05
C MET A 60 -12.18 -11.78 8.72
N PHE A 61 -11.32 -11.32 7.81
CA PHE A 61 -11.26 -11.81 6.43
C PHE A 61 -10.45 -13.10 6.27
N GLY A 62 -9.84 -13.60 7.35
CA GLY A 62 -9.16 -14.88 7.37
C GLY A 62 -10.14 -16.06 7.20
N PRO A 63 -9.72 -17.18 6.58
CA PRO A 63 -10.56 -18.37 6.43
C PRO A 63 -11.02 -18.92 7.78
N LYS A 64 -12.32 -19.17 7.93
CA LYS A 64 -12.92 -19.65 9.18
C LYS A 64 -12.33 -20.98 9.66
N GLU A 65 -11.83 -21.81 8.75
CA GLU A 65 -11.14 -23.07 9.04
C GLU A 65 -9.90 -22.85 9.93
N LEU A 66 -9.36 -21.63 9.94
CA LEU A 66 -8.16 -21.22 10.66
C LEU A 66 -8.45 -20.43 11.94
N ASP A 67 -9.69 -20.41 12.45
CA ASP A 67 -10.03 -19.68 13.70
C ASP A 67 -9.27 -20.19 14.94
N HIS A 68 -8.80 -21.44 14.91
CA HIS A 68 -7.92 -22.00 15.95
C HIS A 68 -6.51 -21.38 15.94
N PHE A 69 -6.08 -20.85 14.80
CA PHE A 69 -4.74 -20.28 14.58
C PHE A 69 -4.76 -18.74 14.53
N SER A 70 -5.85 -18.16 14.02
CA SER A 70 -6.04 -16.73 13.89
C SER A 70 -7.29 -16.28 14.63
N TRP A 71 -7.16 -15.26 15.46
CA TRP A 71 -8.30 -14.68 16.17
C TRP A 71 -9.29 -14.03 15.19
N ASN A 72 -10.59 -14.26 15.43
CA ASN A 72 -11.70 -13.61 14.72
C ASN A 72 -11.76 -13.99 13.22
N ALA A 73 -11.23 -15.14 12.82
CA ALA A 73 -11.29 -15.59 11.43
C ALA A 73 -12.72 -16.04 11.09
N ARG A 74 -13.42 -15.27 10.26
CA ARG A 74 -14.82 -15.52 9.88
C ARG A 74 -15.06 -15.51 8.38
N GLY A 75 -14.02 -15.25 7.61
CA GLY A 75 -14.05 -15.14 6.16
C GLY A 75 -13.74 -16.47 5.48
N ASN A 76 -13.26 -16.36 4.25
CA ASN A 76 -12.89 -17.47 3.39
C ASN A 76 -11.59 -17.15 2.64
N MET A 77 -11.14 -18.07 1.78
CA MET A 77 -9.93 -17.86 0.99
C MET A 77 -10.02 -16.64 0.06
N ALA A 78 -11.20 -16.32 -0.48
CA ALA A 78 -11.36 -15.16 -1.36
C ALA A 78 -11.15 -13.84 -0.60
N THR A 79 -11.78 -13.68 0.57
CA THR A 79 -11.55 -12.50 1.43
C THR A 79 -10.11 -12.40 1.90
N CYS A 80 -9.47 -13.54 2.16
CA CYS A 80 -8.06 -13.62 2.49
C CYS A 80 -7.20 -13.08 1.34
N HIS A 81 -7.40 -13.56 0.11
CA HIS A 81 -6.66 -13.06 -1.06
C HIS A 81 -6.82 -11.55 -1.28
N ILE A 82 -8.03 -11.00 -1.07
CA ILE A 82 -8.26 -9.55 -1.14
C ILE A 82 -7.37 -8.80 -0.14
N THR A 83 -7.31 -9.25 1.11
CA THR A 83 -6.41 -8.62 2.09
C THR A 83 -4.94 -8.74 1.68
N GLY A 84 -4.53 -9.90 1.14
CA GLY A 84 -3.16 -10.09 0.66
C GLY A 84 -2.81 -9.19 -0.52
N PHE A 85 -3.76 -8.94 -1.41
CA PHE A 85 -3.61 -7.98 -2.51
C PHE A 85 -3.34 -6.58 -1.97
N LEU A 86 -4.18 -6.11 -1.04
CA LEU A 86 -4.03 -4.78 -0.43
C LEU A 86 -2.69 -4.61 0.28
N ASN A 87 -2.23 -5.65 0.99
CA ASN A 87 -0.95 -5.66 1.67
C ASN A 87 0.23 -5.51 0.69
N VAL A 88 0.26 -6.33 -0.35
CA VAL A 88 1.36 -6.35 -1.32
C VAL A 88 1.39 -5.06 -2.14
N ILE A 89 0.23 -4.62 -2.64
CA ILE A 89 0.15 -3.41 -3.46
C ILE A 89 0.52 -2.17 -2.64
N GLY A 90 -0.10 -1.96 -1.48
CA GLY A 90 0.20 -0.82 -0.63
C GLY A 90 1.65 -0.84 -0.12
N GLY A 91 2.15 -2.02 0.25
CA GLY A 91 3.51 -2.21 0.75
C GLY A 91 4.61 -1.98 -0.29
N ILE A 92 4.32 -2.17 -1.57
CA ILE A 92 5.24 -1.84 -2.67
C ILE A 92 5.10 -0.37 -3.06
N LEU A 93 3.88 0.11 -3.30
CA LEU A 93 3.67 1.48 -3.80
C LEU A 93 4.21 2.56 -2.85
N GLY A 94 4.05 2.38 -1.53
CA GLY A 94 4.51 3.36 -0.54
C GLY A 94 6.00 3.70 -0.64
N PRO A 95 6.91 2.72 -0.52
CA PRO A 95 8.35 2.94 -0.71
C PRO A 95 8.71 3.55 -2.05
N PHE A 96 8.07 3.15 -3.15
CA PHE A 96 8.35 3.71 -4.48
C PHE A 96 7.91 5.17 -4.61
N TYR A 97 6.74 5.55 -4.07
CA TYR A 97 6.32 6.95 -4.05
C TYR A 97 7.19 7.79 -3.11
N ASN A 98 7.61 7.23 -1.98
CA ASN A 98 8.56 7.90 -1.09
C ASN A 98 9.91 8.14 -1.78
N ALA A 99 10.44 7.14 -2.47
CA ALA A 99 11.67 7.28 -3.27
C ALA A 99 11.49 8.32 -4.40
N SER A 100 10.32 8.35 -5.03
CA SER A 100 10.00 9.34 -6.08
C SER A 100 10.03 10.77 -5.54
N LEU A 101 9.55 11.00 -4.31
CA LEU A 101 9.64 12.30 -3.63
C LEU A 101 11.07 12.72 -3.33
N CYS A 102 12.00 11.77 -3.11
CA CYS A 102 13.42 12.08 -2.95
C CYS A 102 14.12 12.36 -4.31
N VAL A 103 13.72 11.67 -5.37
CA VAL A 103 14.30 11.81 -6.70
C VAL A 103 13.86 13.11 -7.38
N LEU A 104 12.63 13.56 -7.17
CA LEU A 104 12.08 14.74 -7.82
C LEU A 104 12.92 16.03 -7.54
N PRO A 105 13.24 16.39 -6.28
CA PRO A 105 14.10 17.52 -5.99
C PRO A 105 15.51 17.38 -6.57
N LEU A 106 16.07 16.16 -6.63
CA LEU A 106 17.37 15.90 -7.25
C LEU A 106 17.35 16.23 -8.75
N ILE A 107 16.28 15.84 -9.45
CA ILE A 107 16.10 16.14 -10.88
C ILE A 107 15.98 17.65 -11.13
N ILE A 108 15.22 18.34 -10.28
CA ILE A 108 15.01 19.79 -10.39
C ILE A 108 16.31 20.55 -10.10
N VAL A 109 16.96 20.27 -8.97
CA VAL A 109 18.11 21.06 -8.48
C VAL A 109 19.42 20.69 -9.16
N LYS A 110 19.74 19.39 -9.23
CA LYS A 110 21.04 18.93 -9.73
C LYS A 110 21.06 18.81 -11.25
N TYR A 111 20.00 18.23 -11.83
CA TYR A 111 19.93 17.98 -13.27
C TYR A 111 19.24 19.10 -14.05
N GLN A 112 18.73 20.13 -13.35
CA GLN A 112 18.15 21.35 -13.93
C GLN A 112 17.15 21.05 -15.06
N LYS A 113 16.35 20.00 -14.89
CA LYS A 113 15.34 19.63 -15.88
C LYS A 113 14.12 20.54 -15.72
N SER A 114 13.53 20.94 -16.85
CA SER A 114 12.32 21.77 -16.86
C SER A 114 11.11 21.00 -16.32
N ASP A 115 10.15 21.72 -15.74
CA ASP A 115 8.90 21.16 -15.24
C ASP A 115 8.10 20.44 -16.33
N GLU A 116 8.16 20.95 -17.57
CA GLU A 116 7.53 20.31 -18.72
C GLU A 116 8.14 18.94 -19.02
N TYR A 117 9.46 18.82 -18.98
CA TYR A 117 10.14 17.53 -19.19
C TYR A 117 9.78 16.54 -18.08
N ILE A 118 9.75 17.01 -16.83
CA ILE A 118 9.38 16.20 -15.67
C ILE A 118 7.95 15.70 -15.81
N ARG A 119 7.00 16.59 -16.08
CA ARG A 119 5.57 16.27 -16.18
C ARG A 119 5.27 15.30 -17.32
N ASN A 120 5.90 15.47 -18.48
CA ASN A 120 5.53 14.69 -19.67
C ASN A 120 6.25 13.33 -19.77
N LYS A 121 7.46 13.19 -19.20
CA LYS A 121 8.26 11.96 -19.33
C LYS A 121 8.51 11.27 -17.99
N ILE A 122 8.96 12.02 -16.99
CA ILE A 122 9.40 11.44 -15.72
C ILE A 122 8.20 11.05 -14.86
N GLU A 123 7.20 11.92 -14.75
CA GLU A 123 6.02 11.66 -13.92
C GLU A 123 5.30 10.38 -14.33
N LEU A 124 5.09 10.17 -15.64
CA LEU A 124 4.49 8.95 -16.14
C LEU A 124 5.28 7.71 -15.70
N PHE A 125 6.61 7.76 -15.79
CA PHE A 125 7.47 6.67 -15.35
C PHE A 125 7.37 6.44 -13.82
N LEU A 126 7.37 7.52 -13.03
CA LEU A 126 7.27 7.46 -11.57
C LEU A 126 5.94 6.92 -11.06
N HIS A 127 4.85 7.04 -11.84
CA HIS A 127 3.57 6.43 -11.47
C HIS A 127 3.39 5.02 -12.06
N VAL A 128 3.66 4.83 -13.35
CA VAL A 128 3.33 3.57 -14.03
C VAL A 128 4.23 2.42 -13.58
N VAL A 129 5.54 2.66 -13.41
CA VAL A 129 6.49 1.59 -13.05
C VAL A 129 6.17 0.98 -11.68
N PRO A 130 5.94 1.76 -10.61
CA PRO A 130 5.56 1.18 -9.31
C PRO A 130 4.29 0.33 -9.39
N TRP A 131 3.28 0.77 -10.13
CA TRP A 131 2.04 0.01 -10.31
C TRP A 131 2.29 -1.31 -11.05
N LEU A 132 3.04 -1.28 -12.15
CA LEU A 132 3.39 -2.51 -12.89
C LEU A 132 4.17 -3.50 -12.03
N ILE A 133 5.13 -3.02 -11.24
CA ILE A 133 5.90 -3.85 -10.30
C ILE A 133 4.97 -4.45 -9.24
N ALA A 134 4.11 -3.64 -8.63
CA ALA A 134 3.21 -4.08 -7.57
C ALA A 134 2.22 -5.15 -8.07
N PHE A 135 1.57 -4.91 -9.20
CA PHE A 135 0.64 -5.88 -9.80
C PHE A 135 1.36 -7.13 -10.29
N GLY A 136 2.47 -6.98 -11.00
CA GLY A 136 3.26 -8.11 -11.50
C GLY A 136 3.75 -9.00 -10.37
N TRP A 137 4.23 -8.40 -9.27
CA TRP A 137 4.68 -9.13 -8.10
C TRP A 137 3.55 -9.91 -7.41
N TYR A 138 2.37 -9.30 -7.25
CA TYR A 138 1.25 -9.99 -6.65
C TYR A 138 0.74 -11.15 -7.51
N ILE A 139 0.60 -10.95 -8.83
CA ILE A 139 0.19 -12.01 -9.76
C ILE A 139 1.19 -13.16 -9.73
N PHE A 140 2.49 -12.86 -9.81
CA PHE A 140 3.54 -13.85 -9.68
C PHE A 140 3.42 -14.63 -8.36
N SER A 141 3.19 -13.93 -7.25
CA SER A 141 3.05 -14.54 -5.93
C SER A 141 1.82 -15.45 -5.81
N LEU A 142 0.71 -15.08 -6.45
CA LEU A 142 -0.48 -15.93 -6.55
C LEU A 142 -0.21 -17.19 -7.36
N VAL A 143 0.42 -17.06 -8.53
CA VAL A 143 0.74 -18.20 -9.42
C VAL A 143 1.70 -19.19 -8.74
N MET A 144 2.67 -18.67 -7.98
CA MET A 144 3.62 -19.50 -7.23
C MET A 144 3.02 -20.14 -5.97
N GLY A 145 1.76 -19.83 -5.61
CA GLY A 145 1.12 -20.37 -4.42
C GLY A 145 1.75 -19.92 -3.10
N ILE A 146 2.51 -18.82 -3.11
CA ILE A 146 3.22 -18.30 -1.91
C ILE A 146 2.37 -17.32 -1.09
N VAL A 147 1.17 -16.97 -1.57
CA VAL A 147 0.17 -16.21 -0.80
C VAL A 147 -0.62 -17.20 0.05
N SER A 148 -0.43 -17.15 1.36
CA SER A 148 -1.16 -18.02 2.28
C SER A 148 -1.69 -17.28 3.49
N PRO A 149 -2.70 -17.85 4.17
CA PRO A 149 -3.16 -17.31 5.45
C PRO A 149 -2.01 -17.20 6.45
N ASN A 150 -2.00 -16.13 7.22
CA ASN A 150 -1.07 -15.90 8.31
C ASN A 150 -1.81 -15.91 9.66
N GLY A 151 -1.06 -15.80 10.76
CA GLY A 151 -1.62 -15.79 12.13
C GLY A 151 -2.34 -14.49 12.51
N THR A 152 -2.55 -13.55 11.58
CA THR A 152 -3.23 -12.27 11.82
C THR A 152 -4.60 -12.17 11.17
N GLY A 153 -5.08 -13.25 10.54
CA GLY A 153 -6.42 -13.31 9.94
C GLY A 153 -6.48 -12.64 8.58
N SER A 154 -5.34 -12.62 7.90
CA SER A 154 -5.19 -12.12 6.54
C SER A 154 -4.32 -13.08 5.72
N CYS A 155 -4.24 -12.86 4.41
CA CYS A 155 -3.23 -13.54 3.60
C CYS A 155 -2.02 -12.62 3.44
N SER A 156 -0.83 -13.19 3.49
CA SER A 156 0.41 -12.51 3.17
C SER A 156 1.36 -13.43 2.40
N LEU A 157 2.44 -12.87 1.86
CA LEU A 157 3.53 -13.67 1.32
C LEU A 157 4.11 -14.52 2.44
N ARG A 158 4.33 -15.82 2.19
CA ARG A 158 5.06 -16.69 3.13
C ARG A 158 6.45 -16.13 3.36
N THR A 159 6.75 -15.77 4.60
CA THR A 159 8.13 -15.76 5.08
C THR A 159 8.53 -17.22 5.33
N TYR A 160 9.63 -17.67 4.73
CA TYR A 160 10.21 -18.99 5.00
C TYR A 160 10.28 -19.23 6.51
N ASN A 161 9.50 -20.19 7.02
CA ASN A 161 9.66 -20.74 8.37
C ASN A 161 10.55 -21.98 8.22
N PRO A 162 11.84 -21.93 8.58
CA PRO A 162 12.61 -23.15 8.74
C PRO A 162 11.95 -24.05 9.81
N PRO A 163 12.12 -25.38 9.71
CA PRO A 163 11.55 -26.34 10.64
C PRO A 163 12.01 -26.13 12.09
#